data_AF-A0A5K1CUK3-F1
#
_entry.id   AF-A0A5K1CUK3-F1
#
_cell.length_a   1.000
_cell.length_b   1.000
_cell.length_c   1.000
_cell.angle_alpha   90.00
_cell.angle_beta   90.00
_cell.angle_gamma   90.00
#
_symmetry.space_group_name_H-M   'P 1'
#
loop_
_entity.id
_entity.type
_entity.pdbx_description
1 polymer ?
#
loop_
_entity_poly.entity_id
_entity_poly.type
_entity_poly.pdbx_seq_one_letter_code
_entity_poly.pdbx_strand_id
1 'polypeptide(L)' 'YFKNQEATANARDEEGWLRTGDVCIIDKRGLVYIVGRIKELIKYKAYQ' A
#
# COMPACT_ATOMS: atom_id res chain seq x y z
N TYR A 1 1.01 15.23 -5.28
CA TYR A 1 1.44 15.35 -6.68
C TYR A 1 1.34 16.80 -7.13
N PHE A 2 2.35 17.32 -7.84
CA PHE A 2 2.35 18.73 -8.25
C PHE A 2 1.22 19.01 -9.25
N LYS A 3 0.35 19.98 -8.93
CA LYS A 3 -0.83 20.39 -9.73
C LYS A 3 -1.84 19.27 -10.06
N ASN A 4 -1.78 18.14 -9.36
CA ASN A 4 -2.75 17.05 -9.52
C ASN A 4 -3.43 16.77 -8.18
N GLN A 5 -4.59 17.40 -7.97
CA GLN A 5 -5.38 17.28 -6.74
C GLN A 5 -5.98 15.89 -6.59
N GLU A 6 -6.49 15.31 -7.67
CA GLU A 6 -7.08 13.97 -7.68
C GLU A 6 -6.07 12.91 -7.24
N ALA A 7 -4.89 12.87 -7.84
CA ALA A 7 -3.84 11.93 -7.43
C ALA A 7 -3.41 12.15 -5.98
N THR A 8 -3.42 13.40 -5.51
CA THR A 8 -3.05 13.74 -4.12
C THR A 8 -4.11 13.28 -3.12
N ALA A 9 -5.38 13.34 -3.49
CA ALA A 9 -6.49 12.81 -2.72
C ALA A 9 -6.46 11.27 -2.72
N ASN A 10 -6.30 10.65 -3.88
CA ASN A 10 -6.26 9.19 -4.03
C ASN A 10 -5.08 8.53 -3.30
N ALA A 11 -3.98 9.25 -3.07
CA ALA A 11 -2.85 8.74 -2.30
C ALA A 11 -3.11 8.68 -0.79
N ARG A 12 -4.21 9.27 -0.29
CA ARG A 12 -4.57 9.24 1.13
C ARG A 12 -5.87 8.48 1.34
N ASP A 13 -6.10 8.02 2.57
CA ASP A 13 -7.42 7.56 3.00
C ASP A 13 -8.19 8.67 3.72
N GLU A 14 -9.39 8.34 4.19
CA GLU A 14 -10.31 9.27 4.87
C GLU A 14 -9.75 9.78 6.21
N GLU A 15 -8.86 9.01 6.83
CA GLU A 15 -8.18 9.36 8.08
C GLU A 15 -6.86 10.12 7.83
N GLY A 16 -6.48 10.30 6.56
CA GLY A 16 -5.30 11.05 6.13
C GLY A 16 -4.01 10.24 6.01
N TRP A 17 -4.06 8.92 6.19
CA TRP A 17 -2.89 8.04 6.04
C TRP A 17 -2.49 7.90 4.57
N LEU A 18 -1.18 7.82 4.34
CA LEU A 18 -0.61 7.64 3.00
C LEU A 18 -0.71 6.17 2.57
N ARG A 19 -1.29 5.93 1.40
CA ARG A 19 -1.31 4.63 0.72
C ARG A 19 0.03 4.41 0.02
N THR A 20 0.96 3.72 0.69
CA THR A 20 2.32 3.45 0.17
C THR A 20 2.35 2.48 -1.01
N GLY A 21 1.36 1.59 -1.10
CA GLY A 21 1.34 0.50 -2.08
C GLY A 21 2.33 -0.63 -1.78
N ASP A 22 2.88 -0.65 -0.57
CA ASP A 22 3.73 -1.71 -0.03
C ASP A 22 2.90 -2.73 0.73
N VAL A 23 3.25 -4.01 0.61
CA VAL A 23 2.74 -5.09 1.45
C VAL A 23 3.77 -5.34 2.52
N CYS A 24 3.34 -5.33 3.78
CA CYS A 24 4.21 -5.49 4.93
C CYS A 24 3.69 -6.57 5.88
N ILE A 25 4.61 -7.21 6.60
CA ILE A 25 4.31 -8.07 7.75
C ILE A 25 4.80 -7.37 9.01
N ILE A 26 3.99 -7.40 10.07
CA ILE A 26 4.35 -6.87 11.38
C ILE A 26 4.50 -8.05 12.34
N ASP A 27 5.67 -8.16 12.99
CA ASP A 27 5.91 -9.22 13.96
C ASP A 27 5.32 -8.88 15.34
N LYS A 28 5.43 -9.83 16.29
CA LYS A 28 4.93 -9.66 17.66
C LYS A 28 5.65 -8.56 18.46
N ARG A 29 6.79 -8.07 17.97
CA ARG A 29 7.59 -7.00 18.59
C ARG A 29 7.30 -5.64 17.93
N GLY A 30 6.38 -5.59 16.96
CA GLY A 30 6.04 -4.38 16.22
C GLY A 30 7.04 -4.02 15.12
N LEU A 31 7.95 -4.93 14.75
CA LEU A 31 8.89 -4.71 13.65
C LEU A 31 8.18 -4.94 12.31
N VAL A 32 8.38 -3.98 11.39
CA VAL A 32 7.75 -3.97 10.06
C VAL A 32 8.74 -4.49 9.02
N TYR A 33 8.30 -5.47 8.25
CA TYR A 33 9.07 -6.05 7.14
C TYR A 33 8.32 -5.84 5.83
N ILE A 34 8.96 -5.19 4.85
CA ILE A 34 8.39 -5.00 3.51
C ILE A 34 8.58 -6.30 2.72
N VAL A 35 7.49 -6.88 2.24
CA VAL A 35 7.50 -8.18 1.53
C VAL A 35 7.24 -8.05 0.03
N GLY A 36 6.73 -6.91 -0.43
CA GLY A 36 6.53 -6.66 -1.86
C GLY A 36 5.67 -5.43 -2.14
N ARG A 37 5.35 -5.21 -3.42
CA ARG A 37 4.45 -4.14 -3.88
C ARG A 37 3.11 -4.72 -4.31
N ILE A 38 2.02 -4.03 -3.99
CA ILE A 38 0.67 -4.49 -4.37
C ILE A 38 0.49 -4.66 -5.88
N LYS A 39 1.17 -3.81 -6.67
CA LYS A 39 1.15 -3.86 -8.14
C LYS A 39 1.95 -5.01 -8.75
N GLU A 40 2.80 -5.66 -7.95
CA GLU A 40 3.65 -6.78 -8.36
C GLU A 40 3.05 -8.14 -7.95
N LEU A 41 1.90 -8.14 -7.26
CA LEU A 41 1.15 -9.35 -6.94
C LEU A 41 0.42 -9.88 -8.19
N ILE A 42 0.87 -11.03 -8.70
CA ILE A 42 0.20 -11.76 -9.77
C ILE A 42 -0.90 -12.63 -9.16
N LYS A 43 -2.17 -12.31 -9.44
CA LYS A 43 -3.31 -13.15 -9.04
C LYS A 43 -3.57 -14.22 -10.10
N TYR A 44 -3.54 -15.49 -9.72
CA TYR A 44 -3.93 -16.61 -10.61
C TYR A 44 -5.11 -17.38 -10.02
N LYS A 45 -6.21 -17.49 -10.77
CA LYS A 45 -7.44 -18.21 -10.37
C LYS A 45 -7.98 -17.84 -8.98
N ALA A 46 -7.89 -16.58 -8.58
CA ALA A 46 -8.26 -16.09 -7.25
C ALA A 46 -7.51 -16.74 -6.06
N TYR A 47 -6.49 -17.56 -6.33
CA TYR A 47 -5.50 -17.93 -5.35
C TYR A 47 -4.46 -16.83 -5.27
N GLN A 48 -4.13 -16.47 -4.03
CA GLN A 48 -3.09 -15.50 -3.70
C GLN A 48 -1.72 -16.17 -3.74
#